data_AF-A0A816F8I0-F1
#
_entry.id   AF-A0A816F8I0-F1
#
_cell.length_a   1.000
_cell.length_b   1.000
_cell.length_c   1.000
_cell.angle_alpha   90.00
_cell.angle_beta   90.00
_cell.angle_gamma   90.00
#
_symmetry.space_group_name_H-M   'P 1'
#
loop_
_entity.id
_entity.type
_entity.pdbx_description
1 polymer ?
#
loop_
_entity_poly.entity_id
_entity_poly.type
_entity_poly.pdbx_seq_one_letter_code
_entity_poly.pdbx_strand_id
1 'polypeptide(L)'
;MEAIKPVFEDLASKETLQHVLNGSSQNANESFHSFLWSMAPKNRYCSGTIIDICIGLAVMIYNDGYLSIGEILHELIGEMGHFSYIAFDRMDKQRVPKEAQWRKRREQEIAGDEDSGHDENMNNDTIEDYHSGAY
;
A
#
# COMPACT_ATOMS: atom_id res chain seq x y z
N MET A 1 -5.58 -33.96 -17.61
CA MET A 1 -6.02 -33.46 -16.28
C MET A 1 -4.94 -33.62 -15.21
N GLU A 2 -4.08 -34.64 -15.29
CA GLU A 2 -3.07 -34.92 -14.26
C GLU A 2 -2.04 -33.80 -14.02
N ALA A 3 -1.69 -33.02 -15.05
CA ALA A 3 -0.75 -31.91 -14.92
C ALA A 3 -1.33 -30.65 -14.25
N ILE A 4 -2.66 -30.45 -14.32
CA ILE A 4 -3.33 -29.25 -13.79
C ILE A 4 -3.70 -29.44 -12.32
N LYS A 5 -4.04 -30.68 -11.94
CA LYS A 5 -4.45 -31.03 -10.58
C LYS A 5 -3.46 -30.58 -9.48
N PRO A 6 -2.14 -30.84 -9.58
CA PRO A 6 -1.21 -30.40 -8.53
C PRO A 6 -1.12 -28.88 -8.42
N VAL A 7 -1.18 -28.15 -9.54
CA VAL A 7 -1.17 -26.68 -9.55
C VAL A 7 -2.45 -26.13 -8.91
N PHE A 8 -3.59 -26.73 -9.19
CA PHE A 8 -4.87 -26.33 -8.59
C PHE A 8 -4.88 -26.59 -7.08
N GLU A 9 -4.39 -27.74 -6.62
CA GLU A 9 -4.31 -28.09 -5.19
C GLU A 9 -3.34 -27.17 -4.44
N ASP A 10 -2.21 -26.82 -5.05
CA ASP A 10 -1.23 -25.88 -4.48
C ASP A 10 -1.78 -24.45 -4.36
N LEU A 11 -2.49 -23.96 -5.40
CA LEU A 11 -3.18 -22.66 -5.37
C LEU A 11 -4.37 -22.62 -4.40
N ALA A 12 -5.00 -23.77 -4.14
CA ALA A 12 -6.11 -23.91 -3.20
C ALA A 12 -5.67 -24.28 -1.77
N SER A 13 -4.36 -24.38 -1.51
CA SER A 13 -3.83 -24.65 -0.18
C SER A 13 -4.17 -23.52 0.79
N LYS A 14 -4.28 -23.87 2.08
CA LYS A 14 -4.63 -22.91 3.13
C LYS A 14 -3.56 -21.83 3.25
N GLU A 15 -2.29 -22.18 3.10
CA GLU A 15 -1.19 -21.22 3.12
C GLU A 15 -1.33 -20.20 1.97
N THR A 16 -1.49 -20.66 0.72
CA THR A 16 -1.62 -19.78 -0.45
C THR A 16 -2.85 -18.88 -0.34
N LEU A 17 -3.98 -19.42 0.10
CA LEU A 17 -5.20 -18.63 0.29
C LEU A 17 -5.06 -17.60 1.44
N GLN A 18 -4.33 -17.92 2.52
CA GLN A 18 -4.04 -16.95 3.58
C GLN A 18 -3.16 -15.80 3.09
N HIS A 19 -2.16 -16.07 2.24
CA HIS A 19 -1.36 -15.02 1.62
C HIS A 19 -2.18 -14.13 0.67
N VAL A 20 -3.11 -14.71 -0.08
CA VAL A 20 -4.05 -13.97 -0.93
C VAL A 20 -4.99 -13.10 -0.09
N LEU A 21 -5.52 -13.62 1.02
CA LEU A 21 -6.40 -12.88 1.94
C LEU A 21 -5.69 -11.71 2.63
N ASN A 22 -4.40 -11.85 2.94
CA ASN A 22 -3.58 -10.81 3.55
C ASN A 22 -3.07 -9.76 2.54
N GLY A 23 -3.48 -9.86 1.27
CA GLY A 23 -3.03 -8.98 0.19
C GLY A 23 -1.55 -9.13 -0.15
N SER A 24 -0.88 -10.18 0.34
CA SER A 24 0.57 -10.37 0.18
C SER A 24 0.99 -10.58 -1.28
N SER A 25 0.06 -10.95 -2.17
CA SER A 25 0.33 -11.14 -3.60
C SER A 25 -0.16 -10.00 -4.50
N GLN A 26 -0.32 -8.78 -3.99
CA GLN A 26 -0.42 -7.63 -4.89
C GLN A 26 0.95 -7.40 -5.51
N ASN A 27 1.12 -7.84 -6.75
CA ASN A 27 2.31 -7.56 -7.53
C ASN A 27 2.51 -6.04 -7.63
N ALA A 28 3.47 -5.50 -6.86
CA ALA A 28 3.75 -4.07 -6.82
C ALA A 28 4.04 -3.50 -8.22
N ASN A 29 4.63 -4.30 -9.11
CA ASN A 29 4.87 -3.91 -10.49
C ASN A 29 3.58 -3.79 -11.29
N GLU A 30 2.60 -4.68 -11.09
CA GLU A 30 1.29 -4.57 -11.75
C GLU A 30 0.52 -3.35 -11.26
N SER A 31 0.53 -3.08 -9.95
CA SER A 31 -0.11 -1.90 -9.36
C SER A 31 0.52 -0.61 -9.90
N PHE A 32 1.86 -0.54 -9.88
CA PHE A 32 2.61 0.58 -10.44
C PHE A 32 2.35 0.79 -11.93
N HIS A 33 2.43 -0.27 -12.73
CA HIS A 33 2.19 -0.19 -14.17
C HIS A 33 0.75 0.21 -14.48
N SER A 34 -0.24 -0.33 -13.76
CA SER A 34 -1.64 0.08 -13.89
C SER A 34 -1.80 1.59 -13.67
N PHE A 35 -1.13 2.12 -12.64
CA PHE A 35 -1.13 3.54 -12.34
C PHE A 35 -0.42 4.38 -13.41
N LEU A 36 0.77 3.99 -13.86
CA LEU A 36 1.49 4.67 -14.95
C LEU A 36 0.64 4.73 -16.23
N TRP A 37 0.04 3.61 -16.63
CA TRP A 37 -0.78 3.54 -17.84
C TRP A 37 -2.14 4.24 -17.70
N SER A 38 -2.59 4.55 -16.48
CA SER A 38 -3.73 5.44 -16.27
C SER A 38 -3.43 6.89 -16.66
N MET A 39 -2.17 7.33 -16.53
CA MET A 39 -1.71 8.66 -16.94
C MET A 39 -1.31 8.72 -18.41
N ALA A 40 -0.62 7.68 -18.89
CA ALA A 40 -0.15 7.56 -20.27
C ALA A 40 -0.74 6.31 -20.95
N PRO A 41 -2.00 6.36 -21.41
CA PRO A 41 -2.65 5.18 -21.98
C PRO A 41 -1.92 4.63 -23.19
N LYS A 42 -1.63 3.32 -23.18
CA LYS A 42 -0.92 2.62 -24.27
C LYS A 42 -1.63 2.69 -25.64
N ASN A 43 -2.94 2.93 -25.63
CA ASN A 43 -3.76 3.02 -26.84
C ASN A 43 -3.78 4.43 -27.46
N ARG A 44 -3.05 5.38 -26.88
CA ARG A 44 -2.90 6.75 -27.40
C ARG A 44 -1.43 7.07 -27.61
N TYR A 45 -1.17 7.89 -28.61
CA TYR A 45 0.16 8.44 -28.80
C TYR A 45 0.49 9.42 -27.66
N CYS A 46 1.63 9.18 -27.01
CA CYS A 46 2.26 10.09 -26.07
C CYS A 46 3.69 10.34 -26.56
N SER A 47 4.14 11.60 -26.56
CA SER A 47 5.55 11.89 -26.87
C SER A 47 6.46 11.31 -25.80
N GLY A 48 7.72 11.02 -26.14
CA GLY A 48 8.71 10.52 -25.17
C GLY A 48 8.81 11.40 -23.92
N THR A 49 8.81 12.73 -24.11
CA THR A 49 8.79 13.71 -23.01
C THR A 49 7.58 13.56 -22.09
N ILE A 50 6.38 13.29 -22.62
CA ILE A 50 5.19 13.06 -21.80
C ILE A 50 5.34 11.75 -21.01
N ILE A 51 5.87 10.70 -21.64
CA ILE A 51 6.13 9.42 -20.95
C ILE A 51 7.11 9.60 -19.79
N ASP A 52 8.20 10.33 -20.00
CA ASP A 52 9.21 10.58 -18.96
C ASP A 52 8.61 11.34 -17.76
N ILE A 53 7.78 12.36 -18.03
CA ILE A 53 7.05 13.11 -16.98
C ILE A 53 6.08 12.20 -16.24
N CYS A 54 5.29 11.38 -16.97
CA CYS A 54 4.35 10.44 -16.36
C CYS A 54 5.06 9.40 -15.50
N ILE A 55 6.24 8.91 -15.90
CA ILE A 55 7.04 7.98 -15.10
C ILE A 55 7.50 8.65 -13.80
N GLY A 56 8.04 9.87 -13.87
CA GLY A 56 8.46 10.62 -12.67
C GLY A 56 7.31 10.84 -11.69
N LEU A 57 6.17 11.34 -12.19
CA LEU A 57 4.96 11.53 -11.39
C LEU A 57 4.43 10.21 -10.84
N ALA A 58 4.42 9.15 -11.63
CA ALA A 58 3.95 7.84 -11.19
C ALA A 58 4.79 7.29 -10.04
N VAL A 59 6.13 7.40 -10.11
CA VAL A 59 7.04 6.96 -9.05
C VAL A 59 6.79 7.74 -7.76
N MET A 60 6.72 9.06 -7.84
CA MET A 60 6.49 9.91 -6.67
C MET A 60 5.14 9.63 -6.02
N ILE A 61 4.05 9.66 -6.80
CA ILE A 61 2.71 9.46 -6.26
C ILE A 61 2.51 8.03 -5.78
N TYR A 62 3.15 7.04 -6.41
CA TYR A 62 3.08 5.65 -5.98
C TYR A 62 3.89 5.37 -4.70
N ASN A 63 4.97 6.09 -4.43
CA ASN A 63 5.74 5.91 -3.19
C ASN A 63 5.18 6.80 -2.08
N ASP A 64 5.13 8.11 -2.33
CA ASP A 64 4.95 9.14 -1.30
C ASP A 64 3.55 9.76 -1.28
N GLY A 65 2.74 9.54 -2.32
CA GLY A 65 1.37 10.06 -2.43
C GLY A 65 1.27 11.36 -3.23
N TYR A 66 0.05 11.85 -3.44
CA TYR A 66 -0.27 13.06 -4.18
C TYR A 66 0.24 14.33 -3.50
N LEU A 67 0.35 14.37 -2.17
CA LEU A 67 0.94 15.51 -1.48
C LEU A 67 2.41 15.76 -1.86
N SER A 68 3.15 14.72 -2.30
CA SER A 68 4.53 14.87 -2.80
C SER A 68 4.62 15.77 -4.05
N ILE A 69 3.54 15.88 -4.83
CA ILE A 69 3.45 16.79 -5.98
C ILE A 69 3.51 18.26 -5.51
N GLY A 70 3.10 18.54 -4.27
CA GLY A 70 3.09 19.89 -3.69
C GLY A 70 4.47 20.56 -3.73
N GLU A 71 5.55 19.81 -3.50
CA GLU A 71 6.93 20.31 -3.55
C GLU A 71 7.32 20.73 -4.98
N ILE A 72 6.94 19.92 -5.97
CA ILE A 72 7.17 20.23 -7.40
C ILE A 72 6.35 21.44 -7.84
N LEU A 73 5.07 21.52 -7.43
CA LEU A 73 4.22 22.66 -7.76
C LEU A 73 4.76 23.94 -7.13
N HIS A 74 5.27 23.86 -5.90
CA HIS A 74 5.91 24.98 -5.24
C HIS A 74 7.06 25.55 -6.07
N GLU A 75 7.94 24.69 -6.59
CA GLU A 75 9.07 25.11 -7.42
C GLU A 75 8.65 25.64 -8.79
N LEU A 76 7.64 25.03 -9.42
CA LEU A 76 7.24 25.37 -10.80
C LEU A 76 6.34 26.61 -10.88
N ILE A 77 5.40 26.75 -9.95
CA ILE A 77 4.30 27.74 -10.04
C ILE A 77 4.06 28.50 -8.73
N GLY A 78 4.84 28.23 -7.67
CA GLY A 78 4.68 28.84 -6.35
C GLY A 78 3.74 28.05 -5.43
N GLU A 79 3.40 28.66 -4.29
CA GLU A 79 2.67 27.97 -3.21
C GLU A 79 1.39 27.26 -3.67
N MET A 80 1.23 26.02 -3.20
CA MET A 80 0.06 25.21 -3.47
C MET A 80 -1.19 25.85 -2.85
N GLY A 81 -2.20 26.12 -3.68
CA GLY A 81 -3.47 26.66 -3.23
C GLY A 81 -4.25 25.71 -2.31
N HIS A 82 -5.06 26.28 -1.41
CA HIS A 82 -5.87 25.54 -0.43
C HIS A 82 -6.73 24.41 -1.02
N PHE A 83 -7.39 24.68 -2.16
CA PHE A 83 -8.22 23.67 -2.83
C PHE A 83 -7.40 22.51 -3.41
N SER A 84 -6.18 22.78 -3.90
CA SER A 84 -5.27 21.74 -4.38
C SER A 84 -4.81 20.82 -3.25
N TYR A 85 -4.46 21.42 -2.10
CA TYR A 85 -4.10 20.65 -0.89
C TYR A 85 -5.25 19.71 -0.47
N ILE A 86 -6.48 20.23 -0.37
CA ILE A 86 -7.66 19.42 -0.01
C ILE A 86 -7.87 18.29 -1.02
N ALA A 87 -7.72 18.56 -2.31
CA ALA A 87 -7.89 17.55 -3.34
C ALA A 87 -6.85 16.43 -3.21
N PHE A 88 -5.57 16.78 -3.02
CA PHE A 88 -4.48 15.82 -2.89
C PHE A 88 -4.57 14.99 -1.61
N ASP A 89 -4.86 15.62 -0.46
CA ASP A 89 -5.10 14.91 0.80
C ASP A 89 -6.27 13.91 0.68
N ARG A 90 -7.34 14.30 -0.03
CA ARG A 90 -8.45 13.38 -0.30
C ARG A 90 -8.03 12.21 -1.17
N MET A 91 -7.22 12.42 -2.21
CA MET A 91 -6.72 11.35 -3.08
C MET A 91 -5.80 10.39 -2.31
N ASP A 92 -4.94 10.90 -1.44
CA ASP A 92 -4.07 10.08 -0.59
C ASP A 92 -4.85 9.22 0.40
N LYS A 93 -5.91 9.78 1.00
CA LYS A 93 -6.82 9.01 1.86
C LYS A 93 -7.53 7.87 1.12
N GLN A 94 -7.77 8.02 -0.19
CA GLN A 94 -8.36 6.95 -1.02
C GLN A 94 -7.34 5.87 -1.41
N ARG A 95 -6.04 6.21 -1.44
CA ARG A 95 -4.96 5.27 -1.73
C ARG A 95 -4.75 4.26 -0.60
N VAL A 96 -4.96 4.66 0.65
CA VAL A 96 -4.80 3.75 1.81
C VAL A 96 -5.81 2.61 1.69
N PRO A 97 -5.37 1.35 1.50
CA PRO A 97 -6.27 0.21 1.42
C PRO A 97 -7.17 0.16 2.64
N LYS A 98 -8.46 -0.19 2.48
CA LYS A 98 -9.38 -0.39 3.62
C LYS A 98 -8.77 -1.29 4.69
N GLU A 99 -7.99 -2.28 4.27
CA GLU A 99 -7.26 -3.18 5.16
C GLU A 99 -6.17 -2.47 5.98
N ALA A 100 -5.38 -1.56 5.39
CA ALA A 100 -4.43 -0.75 6.13
C ALA A 100 -5.14 0.22 7.11
N GLN A 101 -6.34 0.69 6.75
CA GLN A 101 -7.20 1.45 7.68
C GLN A 101 -7.76 0.56 8.81
N TRP A 102 -8.08 -0.70 8.54
CA TRP A 102 -8.51 -1.67 9.55
C TRP A 102 -7.36 -2.09 10.45
N ARG A 103 -6.15 -2.26 9.92
CA ARG A 103 -4.93 -2.52 10.71
C ARG A 103 -4.67 -1.37 11.69
N LYS A 104 -4.64 -0.12 11.20
CA LYS A 104 -4.50 1.06 12.08
C LYS A 104 -5.61 1.19 13.12
N ARG A 105 -6.87 0.88 12.77
CA ARG A 105 -7.98 0.87 13.74
C ARG A 105 -7.81 -0.19 14.81
N ARG A 106 -7.46 -1.43 14.43
CA ARG A 106 -7.21 -2.51 15.38
C ARG A 106 -6.03 -2.20 16.30
N GLU A 107 -4.97 -1.61 15.77
CA GLU A 107 -3.82 -1.17 16.57
C GLU A 107 -4.21 -0.06 17.57
N GLN A 108 -5.10 0.86 17.19
CA GLN A 108 -5.64 1.90 18.09
C GLN A 108 -6.61 1.35 19.15
N GLU A 109 -7.40 0.33 18.80
CA GLU A 109 -8.30 -0.36 19.74
C GLU A 109 -7.50 -1.17 20.78
N ILE A 110 -6.47 -1.89 20.34
CA ILE A 110 -5.55 -2.63 21.24
C ILE A 110 -4.79 -1.67 22.16
N ALA A 111 -4.25 -0.57 21.61
CA ALA A 111 -3.59 0.45 22.42
C ALA A 111 -4.53 1.17 23.41
N GLY A 112 -5.84 1.23 23.11
CA GLY A 112 -6.86 1.75 24.01
C GLY A 112 -7.28 0.78 25.11
N ASP A 113 -7.30 -0.53 24.81
CA ASP A 113 -7.58 -1.57 25.80
C ASP A 113 -6.41 -1.73 26.81
N GLU A 114 -5.16 -1.58 26.36
CA GLU A 114 -3.96 -1.62 27.21
C GLU A 114 -3.88 -0.47 28.24
N ASP A 115 -4.46 0.71 27.94
CA ASP A 115 -4.51 1.85 28.88
C ASP A 115 -5.61 1.70 29.95
N SER A 116 -6.54 0.75 29.75
CA SER A 116 -7.63 0.46 30.70
C SER A 116 -7.35 -0.72 31.64
N GLY A 117 -6.28 -1.48 31.39
CA GLY A 117 -5.95 -2.73 32.05
C GLY A 117 -4.71 -2.66 32.94
N HIS A 118 -4.60 -1.66 33.82
CA HIS A 118 -3.62 -1.68 34.91
C HIS A 118 -4.29 -2.16 36.20
N ASP A 119 -4.43 -3.48 36.35
CA ASP A 119 -4.35 -4.14 37.67
C ASP A 119 -4.10 -5.65 37.52
N GLU A 120 -2.88 -6.02 37.91
CA GLU A 120 -2.41 -7.28 38.52
C GLU A 120 -2.93 -8.64 37.97
N ASN A 121 -2.06 -9.38 37.27
CA ASN A 121 -1.41 -10.57 37.86
C ASN A 121 -0.29 -11.13 36.97
N MET A 122 0.91 -11.25 37.54
CA MET A 122 1.96 -12.11 36.99
C MET A 122 1.48 -13.57 37.05
N ASN A 123 1.42 -14.25 35.91
CA ASN A 123 1.83 -15.65 35.88
C ASN A 123 2.48 -15.99 34.53
N ASN A 124 3.67 -16.55 34.71
CA ASN A 124 4.70 -16.85 33.75
C ASN A 124 4.30 -18.06 32.89
N ASP A 125 4.25 -17.91 31.56
CA ASP A 125 4.48 -19.00 30.62
C ASP A 125 5.12 -18.43 29.34
N THR A 126 6.39 -18.77 29.16
CA THR A 126 7.26 -18.35 28.08
C THR A 126 6.72 -18.86 26.75
N ILE A 127 6.28 -17.97 25.85
CA ILE A 127 6.18 -18.27 24.42
C ILE A 127 7.45 -17.69 23.79
N GLU A 128 8.32 -18.58 23.29
CA GLU A 128 9.56 -18.22 22.62
C GLU A 128 9.30 -17.29 21.42
N ASP A 129 9.82 -16.06 21.51
CA ASP A 129 9.85 -15.10 20.41
C ASP A 129 10.71 -15.63 19.26
N TYR A 130 10.08 -15.83 18.10
CA TYR A 130 10.76 -16.20 16.87
C TYR A 130 11.62 -15.03 16.37
N HIS A 131 12.93 -15.11 16.60
CA HIS A 131 13.90 -14.20 16.00
C HIS A 131 14.01 -14.47 14.49
N SER A 132 13.48 -13.58 13.66
CA SER A 132 13.78 -13.59 12.22
C SER A 132 15.23 -13.12 12.02
N GLY A 133 16.10 -14.10 11.79
CA GLY A 133 17.50 -13.91 11.44
C GLY A 133 17.69 -13.18 10.12
N ALA A 134 18.86 -12.54 10.04
CA ALA A 134 19.41 -11.89 8.88
C ALA A 134 19.53 -12.84 7.69
N TYR A 135 19.11 -12.36 6.52
CA TYR A 135 19.84 -12.47 5.26
C TYR A 135 19.63 -11.20 4.45
#